data_AF-A2EGG7-F1
#
_entry.id   AF-A2EGG7-F1
#
_cell.length_a   1.000
_cell.length_b   1.000
_cell.length_c   1.000
_cell.angle_alpha   90.00
_cell.angle_beta   90.00
_cell.angle_gamma   90.00
#
_symmetry.space_group_name_H-M   'P 1'
#
loop_
_entity.id
_entity.type
_entity.pdbx_description
1 polymer ?
#
loop_
_entity_poly.entity_id
_entity_poly.type
_entity_poly.pdbx_seq_one_letter_code
_entity_poly.pdbx_strand_id
1 'polypeptide(L)'
;MGGSFYIQQSESVLVRICIFFSYAQHGCGYYIQTVEYSTNKNYAFECSVSECNGFDASIYHQYGEIKVSNMNTSYNRINMHAAYVIDTQLGSVNFTTVSNSSSSHLDLTYSESYIIFTKCNHLNNEYTGIENAIFYCWGTIRYLNCSFIRNVGNYLFFSKPDITHCYFDKNEFTRTVNQVYTGSFDSIEPLNSFISHYAVEGCPRAYNYNNNSYNDDEDELDLEDIKNILSSVYNTSFFEAVNLL
;
A
#
# COMPACT_ATOMS: atom_id res chain seq x y z
N MET A 1 -8.23 18.48 2.43
CA MET A 1 -9.36 18.16 1.54
C MET A 1 -8.82 17.24 0.47
N GLY A 2 -9.53 16.16 0.15
CA GLY A 2 -9.11 15.19 -0.88
C GLY A 2 -9.23 15.75 -2.29
N GLY A 3 -8.73 15.00 -3.28
CA GLY A 3 -8.83 15.33 -4.69
C GLY A 3 -9.64 14.31 -5.48
N SER A 4 -10.21 14.73 -6.62
CA SER A 4 -10.83 13.82 -7.58
C SER A 4 -10.63 14.29 -9.02
N PHE A 5 -10.54 13.34 -9.95
CA PHE A 5 -10.59 13.62 -11.38
C PHE A 5 -11.35 12.50 -12.10
N TYR A 6 -11.91 12.87 -13.24
CA TYR A 6 -12.64 11.97 -14.13
C TYR A 6 -11.89 11.84 -15.45
N ILE A 7 -11.58 10.61 -15.87
CA ILE A 7 -10.91 10.33 -17.14
C ILE A 7 -11.95 9.83 -18.14
N GLN A 8 -12.39 10.73 -19.03
CA GLN A 8 -13.36 10.40 -20.07
C GLN A 8 -12.72 9.57 -21.19
N GLN A 9 -11.58 10.00 -21.71
CA GLN A 9 -10.83 9.33 -22.76
C GLN A 9 -9.33 9.53 -22.51
N SER A 10 -8.59 8.43 -22.50
CA SER A 10 -7.12 8.46 -22.47
C SER A 10 -6.57 7.10 -22.88
N GLU A 11 -5.48 7.09 -23.65
CA GLU A 11 -4.70 5.87 -23.88
C GLU A 11 -3.81 5.54 -22.67
N SER A 12 -3.40 6.56 -21.90
CA SER A 12 -2.60 6.46 -20.69
C SER A 12 -2.61 7.77 -19.92
N VAL A 13 -3.09 7.77 -18.67
CA VAL A 13 -2.88 8.88 -17.72
C VAL A 13 -1.85 8.48 -16.69
N LEU A 14 -0.81 9.29 -16.52
CA LEU A 14 0.16 9.16 -15.43
C LEU A 14 -0.27 10.04 -14.26
N VAL A 15 -0.43 9.44 -13.09
CA VAL A 15 -0.90 10.14 -11.90
C VAL A 15 0.15 10.03 -10.80
N ARG A 16 0.54 11.19 -10.25
CA ARG A 16 1.37 11.30 -9.05
C ARG A 16 0.59 12.04 -7.97
N ILE A 17 0.44 11.41 -6.81
CA ILE A 17 -0.36 11.94 -5.70
C ILE A 17 0.47 11.94 -4.42
N CYS A 18 0.57 13.09 -3.76
CA CYS A 18 1.15 13.24 -2.43
C CYS A 18 0.12 13.94 -1.54
N ILE A 19 -0.51 13.23 -0.60
CA ILE A 19 -1.56 13.81 0.25
C ILE A 19 -1.33 13.43 1.71
N PHE A 20 -1.44 14.42 2.58
CA PHE A 20 -1.32 14.28 4.02
C PHE A 20 -2.49 14.99 4.71
N PHE A 21 -2.93 14.47 5.86
CA PHE A 21 -3.94 15.12 6.72
C PHE A 21 -5.24 15.50 6.00
N SER A 22 -5.72 14.61 5.13
CA SER A 22 -6.94 14.86 4.38
C SER A 22 -8.18 14.25 5.05
N TYR A 23 -9.33 14.87 4.77
CA TYR A 23 -10.64 14.39 5.17
C TYR A 23 -11.62 14.50 4.01
N ALA A 24 -12.34 13.41 3.71
CA ALA A 24 -13.45 13.37 2.76
C ALA A 24 -14.41 12.21 3.07
N GLN A 25 -15.57 12.20 2.41
CA GLN A 25 -16.50 11.06 2.53
C GLN A 25 -16.02 9.85 1.71
N HIS A 26 -15.59 10.06 0.46
CA HIS A 26 -15.04 9.03 -0.41
C HIS A 26 -13.70 9.50 -0.98
N GLY A 27 -12.73 8.59 -1.12
CA GLY A 27 -11.39 8.92 -1.63
C GLY A 27 -10.72 9.99 -0.77
N CYS A 28 -10.57 9.70 0.52
CA CYS A 28 -10.09 10.62 1.55
C CYS A 28 -8.78 11.30 1.16
N GLY A 29 -7.87 10.57 0.51
CA GLY A 29 -6.77 11.14 -0.26
C GLY A 29 -7.22 11.48 -1.67
N TYR A 30 -7.55 10.45 -2.47
CA TYR A 30 -7.87 10.63 -3.88
C TYR A 30 -8.98 9.72 -4.40
N TYR A 31 -9.80 10.24 -5.33
CA TYR A 31 -10.82 9.48 -6.07
C TYR A 31 -10.58 9.58 -7.59
N ILE A 32 -10.22 8.45 -8.20
CA ILE A 32 -10.05 8.27 -9.65
C ILE A 32 -11.27 7.57 -10.20
N GLN A 33 -11.94 8.18 -11.18
CA GLN A 33 -13.04 7.53 -11.88
C GLN A 33 -12.84 7.61 -13.39
N THR A 34 -13.18 6.53 -14.08
CA THR A 34 -13.23 6.49 -15.54
C THR A 34 -14.64 6.19 -16.04
N VAL A 35 -14.83 6.19 -17.36
CA VAL A 35 -16.12 5.80 -17.97
C VAL A 35 -16.47 4.37 -17.56
N GLU A 36 -17.71 4.15 -17.13
CA GLU A 36 -18.21 2.82 -16.78
C GLU A 36 -18.02 1.83 -17.95
N TYR A 37 -17.57 0.62 -17.63
CA TYR A 37 -17.20 -0.43 -18.61
C TYR A 37 -16.09 -0.06 -19.60
N SER A 38 -15.36 1.03 -19.36
CA SER A 38 -14.19 1.36 -20.17
C SER A 38 -13.05 0.37 -19.94
N THR A 39 -12.31 0.10 -21.01
CA THR A 39 -11.01 -0.59 -20.99
C THR A 39 -9.83 0.38 -21.08
N ASN A 40 -10.09 1.68 -20.92
CA ASN A 40 -9.04 2.70 -20.88
C ASN A 40 -8.05 2.39 -19.76
N LYS A 41 -6.76 2.54 -20.07
CA LYS A 41 -5.67 2.24 -19.16
C LYS A 41 -5.29 3.47 -18.34
N ASN A 42 -5.28 3.30 -17.04
CA ASN A 42 -4.88 4.32 -16.08
C ASN A 42 -3.63 3.87 -15.34
N TYR A 43 -2.63 4.74 -15.28
CA TYR A 43 -1.34 4.45 -14.65
C TYR A 43 -1.19 5.35 -13.42
N ALA A 44 -1.36 4.76 -12.24
CA ALA A 44 -0.95 5.39 -10.99
C ALA A 44 0.54 5.11 -10.80
N PHE A 45 1.39 6.11 -11.03
CA PHE A 45 2.83 5.88 -11.06
C PHE A 45 3.44 5.93 -9.67
N GLU A 46 3.11 6.98 -8.91
CA GLU A 46 3.66 7.21 -7.58
C GLU A 46 2.62 7.90 -6.72
N CYS A 47 2.02 7.15 -5.79
CA CYS A 47 1.06 7.68 -4.84
C CYS A 47 1.61 7.53 -3.42
N SER A 48 1.54 8.58 -2.62
CA SER A 48 1.86 8.59 -1.20
C SER A 48 0.73 9.29 -0.46
N VAL A 49 -0.04 8.54 0.31
CA VAL A 49 -1.18 9.05 1.06
C VAL A 49 -0.99 8.70 2.53
N SER A 50 -1.06 9.68 3.42
CA SER A 50 -0.90 9.40 4.84
C SER A 50 -1.84 10.23 5.71
N GLU A 51 -2.20 9.68 6.86
CA GLU A 51 -3.01 10.37 7.88
C GLU A 51 -4.34 10.89 7.30
N CYS A 52 -4.90 10.17 6.33
CA CYS A 52 -6.21 10.48 5.79
C CYS A 52 -7.29 9.85 6.65
N ASN A 53 -8.35 10.62 6.88
CA ASN A 53 -9.50 10.24 7.69
C ASN A 53 -10.78 10.42 6.88
N GLY A 54 -11.83 9.70 7.23
CA GLY A 54 -13.10 9.83 6.53
C GLY A 54 -13.93 8.56 6.57
N PHE A 55 -14.84 8.44 5.61
CA PHE A 55 -15.76 7.32 5.57
C PHE A 55 -15.26 6.16 4.70
N ASP A 56 -14.73 6.45 3.51
CA ASP A 56 -14.45 5.43 2.51
C ASP A 56 -13.15 5.71 1.72
N ALA A 57 -12.19 4.78 1.85
CA ALA A 57 -10.91 4.67 1.16
C ALA A 57 -9.94 5.86 1.25
N SER A 58 -8.64 5.59 1.43
CA SER A 58 -7.62 6.64 1.22
C SER A 58 -7.40 6.92 -0.27
N ILE A 59 -7.43 5.87 -1.09
CA ILE A 59 -7.36 5.94 -2.55
C ILE A 59 -8.50 5.11 -3.11
N TYR A 60 -9.34 5.72 -3.94
CA TYR A 60 -10.46 5.05 -4.59
C TYR A 60 -10.22 5.09 -6.10
N HIS A 61 -10.25 3.93 -6.76
CA HIS A 61 -10.21 3.83 -8.20
C HIS A 61 -11.43 3.06 -8.70
N GLN A 62 -12.22 3.68 -9.56
CA GLN A 62 -13.45 3.12 -10.12
C GLN A 62 -13.41 3.05 -11.65
N TYR A 63 -13.68 1.86 -12.17
CA TYR A 63 -13.71 1.50 -13.60
C TYR A 63 -12.37 1.66 -14.33
N GLY A 64 -12.25 1.08 -15.53
CA GLY A 64 -11.04 1.19 -16.35
C GLY A 64 -9.90 0.31 -15.84
N GLU A 65 -8.96 -0.08 -16.70
CA GLU A 65 -7.82 -0.89 -16.27
C GLU A 65 -6.86 -0.04 -15.41
N ILE A 66 -6.33 -0.60 -14.32
CA ILE A 66 -5.35 0.09 -13.47
C ILE A 66 -3.99 -0.58 -13.51
N LYS A 67 -2.95 0.23 -13.60
CA LYS A 67 -1.56 -0.17 -13.33
C LYS A 67 -0.97 0.76 -12.29
N VAL A 68 -0.71 0.20 -11.10
CA VAL A 68 -0.01 0.90 -10.03
C VAL A 68 1.46 0.51 -10.06
N SER A 69 2.35 1.50 -10.21
CA SER A 69 3.80 1.26 -10.26
C SER A 69 4.44 1.38 -8.88
N ASN A 70 3.92 2.29 -8.03
CA ASN A 70 4.30 2.46 -6.64
C ASN A 70 3.16 3.19 -5.91
N MET A 71 2.67 2.61 -4.81
CA MET A 71 1.67 3.25 -3.97
C MET A 71 1.96 3.00 -2.50
N ASN A 72 2.06 4.05 -1.72
CA ASN A 72 2.22 3.97 -0.29
C ASN A 72 1.04 4.63 0.39
N THR A 73 0.48 3.92 1.36
CA THR A 73 -0.59 4.44 2.18
C THR A 73 -0.37 4.08 3.64
N SER A 74 -0.44 5.09 4.52
CA SER A 74 -0.09 4.93 5.92
C SER A 74 -0.94 5.73 6.90
N TYR A 75 -1.08 5.22 8.13
CA TYR A 75 -1.70 5.96 9.24
C TYR A 75 -3.13 6.43 8.96
N ASN A 76 -3.87 5.73 8.10
CA ASN A 76 -5.25 6.09 7.79
C ASN A 76 -6.20 5.50 8.84
N ARG A 77 -7.17 6.31 9.28
CA ARG A 77 -8.26 5.87 10.16
C ARG A 77 -9.57 6.18 9.46
N ILE A 78 -10.06 5.22 8.70
CA ILE A 78 -11.22 5.37 7.82
C ILE A 78 -12.16 4.20 8.08
N ASN A 79 -13.46 4.48 8.14
CA ASN A 79 -14.44 3.47 8.53
C ASN A 79 -14.48 2.28 7.55
N MET A 80 -14.34 2.54 6.25
CA MET A 80 -14.38 1.57 5.15
C MET A 80 -13.12 1.67 4.28
N HIS A 81 -12.57 0.52 3.91
CA HIS A 81 -11.48 0.38 2.93
C HIS A 81 -10.25 1.24 3.23
N ALA A 82 -9.81 1.30 4.50
CA ALA A 82 -8.93 2.38 4.97
C ALA A 82 -7.62 2.60 4.20
N ALA A 83 -7.15 1.61 3.46
CA ALA A 83 -6.10 1.77 2.47
C ALA A 83 -6.70 2.16 1.11
N TYR A 84 -7.09 1.22 0.27
CA TYR A 84 -7.54 1.52 -1.09
C TYR A 84 -8.71 0.67 -1.57
N VAL A 85 -9.45 1.22 -2.52
CA VAL A 85 -10.47 0.55 -3.32
C VAL A 85 -10.00 0.52 -4.76
N ILE A 86 -9.92 -0.68 -5.32
CA ILE A 86 -9.67 -0.89 -6.75
C ILE A 86 -10.86 -1.68 -7.32
N ASP A 87 -11.84 -0.93 -7.80
CA ASP A 87 -13.04 -1.43 -8.46
C ASP A 87 -12.82 -1.33 -9.98
N THR A 88 -12.26 -2.41 -10.55
CA THR A 88 -11.89 -2.50 -11.97
C THR A 88 -12.19 -3.90 -12.52
N GLN A 89 -12.12 -4.05 -13.84
CA GLN A 89 -12.13 -5.35 -14.51
C GLN A 89 -10.77 -6.04 -14.48
N LEU A 90 -9.67 -5.28 -14.64
CA LEU A 90 -8.31 -5.81 -14.80
C LEU A 90 -7.29 -4.84 -14.20
N GLY A 91 -6.30 -5.36 -13.47
CA GLY A 91 -5.24 -4.51 -12.97
C GLY A 91 -3.97 -5.20 -12.49
N SER A 92 -2.93 -4.40 -12.28
CA SER A 92 -1.72 -4.82 -11.59
C SER A 92 -1.27 -3.76 -10.60
N VAL A 93 -0.87 -4.19 -9.41
CA VAL A 93 -0.40 -3.33 -8.35
C VAL A 93 0.99 -3.77 -7.94
N ASN A 94 1.97 -2.92 -8.20
CA ASN A 94 3.38 -3.21 -7.97
C ASN A 94 3.97 -2.26 -6.92
N PHE A 95 4.90 -2.77 -6.12
CA PHE A 95 5.71 -1.97 -5.18
C PHE A 95 4.85 -1.10 -4.27
N THR A 96 3.79 -1.68 -3.71
CA THR A 96 2.84 -0.97 -2.86
C THR A 96 3.09 -1.29 -1.40
N THR A 97 3.06 -0.29 -0.53
CA THR A 97 3.03 -0.50 0.92
C THR A 97 1.76 0.05 1.55
N VAL A 98 1.06 -0.80 2.30
CA VAL A 98 -0.05 -0.44 3.17
C VAL A 98 0.40 -0.62 4.60
N SER A 99 0.39 0.45 5.40
CA SER A 99 0.87 0.34 6.77
C SER A 99 0.09 1.14 7.80
N ASN A 100 0.11 0.71 9.06
CA ASN A 100 -0.40 1.46 10.20
C ASN A 100 -1.83 1.99 10.00
N SER A 101 -2.64 1.32 9.19
CA SER A 101 -3.98 1.78 8.82
C SER A 101 -5.02 0.92 9.52
N SER A 102 -6.17 1.53 9.84
CA SER A 102 -7.24 0.83 10.53
C SER A 102 -8.62 1.15 10.01
N SER A 103 -9.48 0.13 10.07
CA SER A 103 -10.91 0.22 9.73
C SER A 103 -11.76 -0.59 10.72
N SER A 104 -13.05 -0.27 10.76
CA SER A 104 -13.99 -0.89 11.72
C SER A 104 -15.25 -1.45 11.07
N HIS A 105 -15.56 -1.07 9.83
CA HIS A 105 -16.82 -1.48 9.19
C HIS A 105 -16.62 -2.60 8.15
N LEU A 106 -15.84 -2.33 7.09
CA LEU A 106 -15.67 -3.29 6.00
C LEU A 106 -14.31 -3.98 6.00
N ASP A 107 -13.26 -3.31 5.58
CA ASP A 107 -11.94 -3.89 5.40
C ASP A 107 -10.88 -2.78 5.26
N LEU A 108 -9.64 -3.15 5.05
CA LEU A 108 -8.59 -2.19 4.68
C LEU A 108 -8.47 -2.00 3.18
N THR A 109 -8.55 -3.08 2.40
CA THR A 109 -8.47 -2.97 0.95
C THR A 109 -9.62 -3.70 0.31
N TYR A 110 -10.24 -3.04 -0.66
CA TYR A 110 -11.18 -3.67 -1.56
C TYR A 110 -10.57 -3.83 -2.95
N SER A 111 -10.75 -5.00 -3.53
CA SER A 111 -10.35 -5.27 -4.91
C SER A 111 -11.32 -6.24 -5.56
N GLU A 112 -11.82 -5.86 -6.73
CA GLU A 112 -12.69 -6.70 -7.56
C GLU A 112 -12.00 -7.15 -8.85
N SER A 113 -12.46 -8.27 -9.39
CA SER A 113 -12.05 -8.87 -10.68
C SER A 113 -10.65 -9.49 -10.69
N TYR A 114 -9.87 -9.28 -11.75
CA TYR A 114 -8.56 -9.90 -11.95
C TYR A 114 -7.45 -8.89 -11.64
N ILE A 115 -6.85 -8.99 -10.46
CA ILE A 115 -5.76 -8.11 -10.01
C ILE A 115 -4.55 -8.91 -9.55
N ILE A 116 -3.38 -8.49 -10.01
CA ILE A 116 -2.09 -9.06 -9.60
C ILE A 116 -1.36 -8.05 -8.72
N PHE A 117 -1.12 -8.41 -7.47
CA PHE A 117 -0.25 -7.69 -6.53
C PHE A 117 1.15 -8.28 -6.59
N THR A 118 2.16 -7.47 -6.88
CA THR A 118 3.56 -7.93 -6.99
C THR A 118 4.47 -7.06 -6.13
N LYS A 119 5.26 -7.70 -5.25
CA LYS A 119 6.18 -6.99 -4.35
C LYS A 119 5.44 -5.94 -3.53
N CYS A 120 4.42 -6.34 -2.78
CA CYS A 120 3.64 -5.45 -1.93
C CYS A 120 3.86 -5.77 -0.45
N ASN A 121 3.92 -4.75 0.40
CA ASN A 121 4.07 -4.87 1.84
C ASN A 121 2.77 -4.46 2.55
N HIS A 122 2.27 -5.31 3.44
CA HIS A 122 1.11 -5.04 4.28
C HIS A 122 1.51 -5.16 5.75
N LEU A 123 1.71 -4.03 6.41
CA LEU A 123 2.44 -3.92 7.67
C LEU A 123 1.59 -3.26 8.78
N ASN A 124 1.43 -3.93 9.92
CA ASN A 124 0.84 -3.33 11.12
C ASN A 124 -0.54 -2.70 10.88
N ASN A 125 -1.42 -3.44 10.20
CA ASN A 125 -2.77 -2.97 9.88
C ASN A 125 -3.81 -3.62 10.79
N GLU A 126 -4.94 -2.94 11.00
CA GLU A 126 -5.98 -3.42 11.92
C GLU A 126 -7.39 -3.32 11.34
N TYR A 127 -8.10 -4.44 11.28
CA TYR A 127 -9.54 -4.47 11.05
C TYR A 127 -10.24 -4.96 12.32
N THR A 128 -11.11 -4.11 12.88
CA THR A 128 -11.82 -4.39 14.15
C THR A 128 -13.25 -4.90 13.97
N GLY A 129 -13.76 -4.93 12.73
CA GLY A 129 -15.09 -5.45 12.45
C GLY A 129 -15.13 -6.98 12.46
N ILE A 130 -16.34 -7.55 12.48
CA ILE A 130 -16.51 -8.98 12.75
C ILE A 130 -16.82 -9.85 11.52
N GLU A 131 -17.40 -9.26 10.48
CA GLU A 131 -18.02 -10.01 9.37
C GLU A 131 -17.06 -10.24 8.19
N ASN A 132 -16.08 -9.35 8.01
CA ASN A 132 -15.21 -9.29 6.84
C ASN A 132 -13.75 -9.60 7.19
N ALA A 133 -12.85 -9.33 6.24
CA ALA A 133 -11.43 -9.57 6.36
C ALA A 133 -10.64 -8.27 6.21
N ILE A 134 -9.36 -8.30 6.55
CA ILE A 134 -8.43 -7.18 6.31
C ILE A 134 -8.34 -6.87 4.81
N PHE A 135 -8.22 -7.92 3.98
CA PHE A 135 -8.18 -7.85 2.53
C PHE A 135 -9.48 -8.41 1.95
N TYR A 136 -10.36 -7.52 1.50
CA TYR A 136 -11.58 -7.90 0.81
C TYR A 136 -11.33 -8.02 -0.69
N CYS A 137 -11.35 -9.26 -1.17
CA CYS A 137 -11.02 -9.61 -2.53
C CYS A 137 -12.19 -10.37 -3.14
N TRP A 138 -12.77 -9.84 -4.21
CA TRP A 138 -13.81 -10.50 -4.99
C TRP A 138 -13.28 -10.80 -6.40
N GLY A 139 -13.20 -12.06 -6.80
CA GLY A 139 -12.68 -12.46 -8.12
C GLY A 139 -11.36 -13.23 -8.05
N THR A 140 -10.51 -13.06 -9.07
CA THR A 140 -9.23 -13.79 -9.18
C THR A 140 -8.09 -12.86 -8.78
N ILE A 141 -7.72 -12.92 -7.51
CA ILE A 141 -6.64 -12.09 -6.96
C ILE A 141 -5.40 -12.93 -6.77
N ARG A 142 -4.25 -12.39 -7.18
CA ARG A 142 -2.94 -13.04 -7.05
C ARG A 142 -1.95 -12.14 -6.31
N TYR A 143 -1.25 -12.69 -5.33
CA TYR A 143 -0.15 -12.05 -4.62
C TYR A 143 1.18 -12.75 -4.95
N LEU A 144 2.14 -12.01 -5.49
CA LEU A 144 3.51 -12.45 -5.78
C LEU A 144 4.53 -11.66 -4.98
N ASN A 145 5.43 -12.36 -4.27
CA ASN A 145 6.55 -11.70 -3.58
C ASN A 145 6.08 -10.64 -2.56
N CYS A 146 4.93 -10.85 -1.92
CA CYS A 146 4.33 -9.90 -0.98
C CYS A 146 4.59 -10.28 0.48
N SER A 147 4.51 -9.31 1.38
CA SER A 147 4.66 -9.51 2.81
C SER A 147 3.39 -9.10 3.55
N PHE A 148 2.97 -9.92 4.52
CA PHE A 148 1.89 -9.65 5.44
C PHE A 148 2.44 -9.77 6.86
N ILE A 149 2.68 -8.65 7.52
CA ILE A 149 3.37 -8.61 8.81
C ILE A 149 2.56 -7.81 9.83
N ARG A 150 2.32 -8.39 11.02
CA ARG A 150 1.62 -7.72 12.13
C ARG A 150 0.22 -7.19 11.80
N ASN A 151 -0.49 -7.84 10.89
CA ASN A 151 -1.87 -7.47 10.60
C ASN A 151 -2.81 -8.15 11.62
N VAL A 152 -3.78 -7.39 12.13
CA VAL A 152 -4.72 -7.79 13.18
C VAL A 152 -6.15 -7.71 12.65
N GLY A 153 -6.95 -8.77 12.85
CA GLY A 153 -8.37 -8.77 12.53
C GLY A 153 -8.98 -10.17 12.54
N ASN A 154 -10.28 -10.30 12.30
CA ASN A 154 -10.92 -11.62 12.33
C ASN A 154 -10.38 -12.57 11.24
N TYR A 155 -10.28 -12.06 10.01
CA TYR A 155 -9.79 -12.80 8.86
C TYR A 155 -8.76 -12.00 8.08
N LEU A 156 -7.73 -12.65 7.51
CA LEU A 156 -6.77 -11.96 6.65
C LEU A 156 -7.37 -11.68 5.28
N PHE A 157 -7.89 -12.70 4.60
CA PHE A 157 -8.54 -12.58 3.30
C PHE A 157 -10.02 -12.98 3.35
N PHE A 158 -10.85 -12.29 2.57
CA PHE A 158 -12.27 -12.64 2.47
C PHE A 158 -12.49 -13.94 1.68
N SER A 159 -11.96 -13.99 0.45
CA SER A 159 -11.91 -15.16 -0.41
C SER A 159 -10.47 -15.69 -0.51
N LYS A 160 -10.27 -16.92 -1.00
CA LYS A 160 -8.93 -17.50 -1.14
C LYS A 160 -8.21 -16.89 -2.36
N PRO A 161 -7.11 -16.15 -2.19
CA PRO A 161 -6.30 -15.69 -3.31
C PRO A 161 -5.31 -16.76 -3.78
N ASP A 162 -4.73 -16.55 -4.96
CA ASP A 162 -3.50 -17.24 -5.39
C ASP A 162 -2.28 -16.55 -4.75
N ILE A 163 -1.44 -17.30 -4.05
CA ILE A 163 -0.30 -16.76 -3.31
C ILE A 163 0.96 -17.48 -3.77
N THR A 164 1.96 -16.72 -4.22
CA THR A 164 3.24 -17.25 -4.68
C THR A 164 4.39 -16.47 -4.05
N HIS A 165 5.28 -17.15 -3.31
CA HIS A 165 6.41 -16.54 -2.60
C HIS A 165 5.97 -15.36 -1.71
N CYS A 166 5.08 -15.58 -0.74
CA CYS A 166 4.71 -14.52 0.20
C CYS A 166 5.19 -14.83 1.62
N TYR A 167 5.47 -13.77 2.38
CA TYR A 167 5.91 -13.87 3.76
C TYR A 167 4.79 -13.49 4.72
N PHE A 168 4.62 -14.29 5.77
CA PHE A 168 3.66 -14.03 6.84
C PHE A 168 4.38 -14.08 8.20
N ASP A 169 4.30 -13.00 8.98
CA ASP A 169 4.88 -12.93 10.34
C ASP A 169 4.02 -12.13 11.31
N LYS A 170 3.92 -12.60 12.56
CA LYS A 170 3.26 -11.92 13.68
C LYS A 170 1.85 -11.39 13.41
N ASN A 171 1.11 -11.98 12.47
CA ASN A 171 -0.28 -11.61 12.23
C ASN A 171 -1.19 -12.26 13.28
N GLU A 172 -2.24 -11.54 13.67
CA GLU A 172 -3.21 -11.99 14.67
C GLU A 172 -4.59 -12.07 14.02
N PHE A 173 -5.00 -13.28 13.64
CA PHE A 173 -6.33 -13.54 13.08
C PHE A 173 -6.90 -14.88 13.52
N THR A 174 -8.23 -14.99 13.51
CA THR A 174 -8.90 -16.24 13.88
C THR A 174 -8.78 -17.29 12.78
N ARG A 175 -8.87 -16.88 11.51
CA ARG A 175 -8.66 -17.72 10.33
C ARG A 175 -8.01 -16.90 9.21
N THR A 176 -7.19 -17.52 8.38
CA THR A 176 -6.55 -16.78 7.28
C THR A 176 -7.53 -16.40 6.17
N VAL A 177 -8.53 -17.23 5.91
CA VAL A 177 -9.57 -16.97 4.90
C VAL A 177 -10.95 -17.11 5.55
N ASN A 178 -11.84 -16.14 5.31
CA ASN A 178 -13.22 -16.16 5.84
C ASN A 178 -14.04 -17.30 5.22
N GLN A 179 -14.10 -17.35 3.89
CA GLN A 179 -14.76 -18.43 3.14
C GLN A 179 -14.16 -19.81 3.47
N VAL A 180 -14.86 -20.89 3.10
CA VAL A 180 -14.58 -22.29 3.51
C VAL A 180 -13.24 -22.82 2.98
N TYR A 181 -12.15 -22.28 3.53
CA TYR A 181 -10.78 -22.73 3.39
C TYR A 181 -10.18 -22.82 4.79
N THR A 182 -9.58 -23.96 5.09
CA THR A 182 -9.00 -24.31 6.39
C THR A 182 -7.50 -24.59 6.30
N GLY A 183 -6.88 -24.37 5.14
CA GLY A 183 -5.44 -24.55 4.97
C GLY A 183 -4.63 -23.34 5.45
N SER A 184 -3.35 -23.57 5.75
CA SER A 184 -2.36 -22.52 5.93
C SER A 184 -1.72 -22.13 4.59
N PHE A 185 -1.06 -20.98 4.53
CA PHE A 185 -0.13 -20.65 3.46
C PHE A 185 1.29 -20.86 3.97
N ASP A 186 2.13 -21.48 3.15
CA ASP A 186 3.55 -21.61 3.48
C ASP A 186 4.21 -20.24 3.39
N SER A 187 4.92 -19.86 4.45
CA SER A 187 5.71 -18.63 4.49
C SER A 187 7.07 -18.89 3.82
N ILE A 188 7.44 -18.04 2.89
CA ILE A 188 8.77 -18.00 2.25
C ILE A 188 9.34 -16.59 2.52
N GLU A 189 10.67 -16.39 2.53
CA GLU A 189 11.22 -15.03 2.64
C GLU A 189 10.91 -14.19 1.39
N PRO A 190 9.91 -13.31 1.45
CA PRO A 190 10.21 -11.94 1.06
C PRO A 190 9.61 -10.93 2.04
N LEU A 191 10.48 -10.27 2.80
CA LEU A 191 10.31 -8.87 3.16
C LEU A 191 11.18 -8.07 2.21
N ASN A 192 10.58 -7.18 1.42
CA ASN A 192 11.35 -6.22 0.63
C ASN A 192 11.38 -4.88 1.38
N SER A 193 12.38 -4.71 2.25
CA SER A 193 12.63 -3.48 3.01
C SER A 193 13.00 -2.28 2.14
N PHE A 194 13.35 -2.50 0.86
CA PHE A 194 13.71 -1.45 -0.10
C PHE A 194 12.50 -0.84 -0.82
N ILE A 195 11.28 -1.34 -0.60
CA ILE A 195 10.07 -0.64 -1.07
C ILE A 195 9.90 0.58 -0.19
N SER A 196 10.41 1.73 -0.68
CA SER A 196 10.29 3.02 -0.01
C SER A 196 8.83 3.32 0.28
N HIS A 197 8.54 3.71 1.52
CA HIS A 197 7.24 4.17 1.99
C HIS A 197 6.83 5.54 1.43
N TYR A 198 7.69 6.23 0.69
CA TYR A 198 7.42 7.58 0.20
C TYR A 198 8.04 7.79 -1.19
N ALA A 199 7.30 8.45 -2.08
CA ALA A 199 7.91 9.03 -3.27
C ALA A 199 8.88 10.12 -2.79
N VAL A 200 10.18 9.89 -3.00
CA VAL A 200 11.25 10.73 -2.45
C VAL A 200 11.26 12.11 -3.11
N GLU A 201 10.85 12.19 -4.37
CA GLU A 201 10.73 13.44 -5.12
C GLU A 201 9.30 14.01 -5.00
N GLY A 202 9.15 15.33 -4.87
CA GLY A 202 7.85 16.01 -4.97
C GLY A 202 6.85 15.84 -3.82
N CYS A 203 7.06 14.91 -2.87
CA CYS A 203 6.24 14.82 -1.65
C CYS A 203 7.00 15.44 -0.46
N PRO A 204 6.45 16.48 0.22
CA PRO A 204 7.05 16.98 1.46
C PRO A 204 7.01 15.88 2.53
N ARG A 205 8.16 15.63 3.20
CA ARG A 205 8.24 14.68 4.32
C ARG A 205 7.34 15.16 5.46
N ALA A 206 6.36 14.35 5.86
CA ALA A 206 5.47 14.65 6.98
C ALA A 206 6.19 14.73 8.35
N TYR A 207 7.40 14.17 8.46
CA TYR A 207 8.15 14.11 9.72
C TYR A 207 8.83 15.43 10.15
N ASN A 208 8.57 16.57 9.50
CA ASN A 208 9.07 17.88 9.97
C ASN A 208 8.15 18.58 10.98
N TYR A 209 7.08 17.94 11.47
CA TYR A 209 6.21 18.51 12.50
C TYR A 209 6.65 18.12 13.93
N ASN A 210 7.92 18.36 14.25
CA ASN A 210 8.40 18.46 15.63
C ASN A 210 9.70 19.28 15.75
N ASN A 211 9.89 20.31 14.93
CA ASN A 211 10.91 21.33 15.22
C ASN A 211 10.37 22.33 16.26
N ASN A 212 10.19 21.84 17.49
CA ASN A 212 10.54 22.65 18.64
C ASN A 212 12.07 22.71 18.66
N SER A 213 12.62 23.80 18.15
CA SER A 213 14.00 24.28 18.32
C SER A 213 15.04 23.20 18.64
N TYR A 214 15.53 22.51 17.61
CA TYR A 214 16.94 22.18 17.60
C TYR A 214 17.55 22.95 16.44
N ASN A 215 18.50 23.82 16.80
CA ASN A 215 19.46 24.33 15.83
C ASN A 215 20.28 23.12 15.41
N ASP A 216 19.84 22.43 14.36
CA ASP A 216 20.71 21.52 13.63
C ASP A 216 21.59 22.42 12.76
N ASP A 217 22.80 22.64 13.23
CA ASP A 217 23.92 22.83 12.31
C ASP A 217 23.89 21.63 11.34
N GLU A 218 23.98 21.89 10.03
CA GLU A 218 24.06 20.85 9.01
C GLU A 218 25.31 19.99 9.27
N ASP A 219 25.18 18.93 10.07
CA ASP A 219 26.20 17.90 10.16
C ASP A 219 26.19 17.15 8.82
N GLU A 220 27.14 17.53 7.96
CA GLU A 220 27.50 16.75 6.76
C GLU A 220 27.75 15.30 7.20
N LEU A 221 26.95 14.37 6.67
CA LEU A 221 27.18 12.93 6.85
C LEU A 221 28.60 12.61 6.40
N ASP A 222 29.43 12.18 7.34
CA ASP A 222 30.80 11.85 7.03
C ASP A 222 30.89 10.49 6.32
N LEU A 223 32.03 10.24 5.69
CA LEU A 223 32.25 9.02 4.94
C LEU A 223 32.17 7.76 5.83
N GLU A 224 32.36 7.90 7.14
CA GLU A 224 32.31 6.80 8.09
C GLU A 224 30.86 6.41 8.41
N ASP A 225 29.96 7.38 8.52
CA ASP A 225 28.52 7.16 8.62
C ASP A 225 27.98 6.44 7.38
N ILE A 226 28.43 6.85 6.19
CA ILE A 226 28.07 6.19 4.92
C ILE A 226 28.57 4.74 4.89
N LYS A 227 29.79 4.47 5.34
CA LYS A 227 30.33 3.11 5.42
C LYS A 227 29.57 2.24 6.42
N ASN A 228 29.19 2.79 7.57
CA ASN A 228 28.45 2.07 8.60
C ASN A 228 27.04 1.71 8.11
N ILE A 229 26.39 2.62 7.38
CA ILE A 229 25.12 2.36 6.72
C ILE A 229 25.29 1.24 5.68
N LEU A 230 26.28 1.35 4.78
CA LEU A 230 26.49 0.34 3.73
C LEU A 230 26.88 -1.03 4.30
N SER A 231 27.70 -1.08 5.34
CA SER A 231 28.07 -2.31 6.05
C SER A 231 26.86 -2.97 6.72
N SER A 232 25.96 -2.17 7.31
CA SER A 232 24.77 -2.71 7.99
C SER A 232 23.69 -3.16 6.99
N VAL A 233 23.60 -2.51 5.83
CA VAL A 233 22.57 -2.76 4.82
C VAL A 233 22.94 -3.90 3.88
N TYR A 234 24.19 -3.98 3.43
CA TYR A 234 24.63 -4.95 2.44
C TYR A 234 25.46 -6.10 3.00
N ASN A 235 25.86 -6.02 4.28
CA ASN A 235 26.72 -7.00 4.95
C ASN A 235 27.98 -7.38 4.12
N THR A 236 28.46 -6.41 3.33
CA THR A 236 29.56 -6.52 2.36
C THR A 236 30.49 -5.32 2.55
N SER A 237 31.70 -5.38 2.02
CA SER A 237 32.65 -4.27 2.17
C SER A 237 32.22 -3.04 1.35
N PHE A 238 32.61 -1.83 1.79
CA PHE A 238 32.31 -0.58 1.09
C PHE A 238 32.72 -0.60 -0.40
N PHE A 239 33.85 -1.23 -0.71
CA PHE A 239 34.34 -1.37 -2.08
C PHE A 239 33.47 -2.30 -2.94
N GLU A 240 32.86 -3.33 -2.36
CA GLU A 240 31.92 -4.20 -3.08
C GLU A 240 30.57 -3.48 -3.28
N ALA A 241 30.11 -2.72 -2.28
CA ALA A 241 28.85 -1.98 -2.34
C ALA A 241 28.85 -0.87 -3.41
N VAL A 242 29.97 -0.14 -3.57
CA VAL A 242 30.11 0.91 -4.59
C VAL A 242 30.19 0.34 -6.01
N ASN A 243 30.68 -0.89 -6.18
CA ASN A 243 30.75 -1.55 -7.49
C ASN A 243 29.44 -2.23 -7.92
N LEU A 244 28.40 -2.21 -7.07
CA LEU A 244 27.05 -2.72 -7.38
C LEU A 244 26.10 -1.62 -7.87
N LEU A 245 26.53 -0.35 -7.86
CA LEU A 245 25.85 0.82 -8.41
C LEU A 245 26.39 1.16 -9.80
#